data_AF-A0A971TRU7-F1
#
_entry.id   AF-A0A971TRU7-F1
#
_cell.length_a   1.000
_cell.length_b   1.000
_cell.length_c   1.000
_cell.angle_alpha   90.00
_cell.angle_beta   90.00
_cell.angle_gamma   90.00
#
_symmetry.space_group_name_H-M   'P 1'
#
loop_
_entity.id
_entity.type
_entity.pdbx_description
1 polymer ?
#
loop_
_entity_poly.entity_id
_entity_poly.type
_entity_poly.pdbx_seq_one_letter_code
_entity_poly.pdbx_strand_id
1 'polypeptide(L)'
;PQSRKSTEYSTFSATGKLAVEITHHDTVEIDDAVRMLRLFIRDKDETLAEKWPKSKIKGLIVKALQEGGYDPTFLSRENLSLLQQAFGPLFRPVDREHPRMIPAAKELFTVDYRDAARQSFSESRIKESGAVYHVAGDAQPFVKDEVHLWEQYCKWLQIAEIDKSSLHDDAQTIVKRLRKVDTAKFKTPANVLYSSHKPEQQFSDLLFENSGLIEAFIKAPDRGCYSFPYSYKPAKAGKTHAVNEFFNPDLFLRLKGSHDVLVVEIKQEGDDGNRNRAKFRDGKAHFERLNVALETAGEPWRYYFLFLSPEDYTGFFDRIRDGKVKGWSSSLMQELGKA
;
A
#
# COMPACT_ATOMS: atom_id res chain seq x y z
N PRO A 1 20.11 -4.39 28.66
CA PRO A 1 20.06 -5.86 28.41
C PRO A 1 19.60 -6.64 29.65
N GLN A 2 18.81 -7.72 29.50
CA GLN A 2 18.34 -8.57 30.61
C GLN A 2 19.38 -9.63 30.99
N SER A 3 20.58 -9.19 31.34
CA SER A 3 21.65 -10.07 31.82
C SER A 3 22.57 -9.30 32.77
N ARG A 4 23.08 -9.97 33.81
CA ARG A 4 24.11 -9.40 34.70
C ARG A 4 25.49 -9.34 34.03
N LYS A 5 25.72 -10.18 33.03
CA LYS A 5 26.97 -10.25 32.26
C LYS A 5 26.68 -10.45 30.77
N SER A 6 27.38 -9.73 29.91
CA SER A 6 27.37 -9.98 28.47
C SER A 6 28.79 -9.98 27.93
N THR A 7 29.05 -10.77 26.89
CA THR A 7 30.34 -10.78 26.22
C THR A 7 30.20 -10.09 24.87
N GLU A 8 30.96 -9.02 24.66
CA GLU A 8 31.09 -8.37 23.35
C GLU A 8 32.38 -8.77 22.67
N TYR A 9 32.33 -8.98 21.35
CA TYR A 9 33.49 -9.37 20.55
C TYR A 9 33.90 -8.21 19.66
N SER A 10 35.04 -7.60 19.96
CA SER A 10 35.66 -6.61 19.08
C SER A 10 36.64 -7.30 18.14
N THR A 11 36.45 -7.14 16.83
CA THR A 11 37.34 -7.75 15.83
C THR A 11 38.35 -6.72 15.35
N PHE A 12 39.64 -6.97 15.57
CA PHE A 12 40.73 -6.10 15.14
C PHE A 12 41.48 -6.75 13.98
N SER A 13 41.82 -5.94 12.96
CA SER A 13 42.41 -6.42 11.70
C SER A 13 43.78 -7.10 11.84
N ALA A 14 44.52 -6.81 12.90
CA ALA A 14 45.88 -7.34 13.11
C ALA A 14 46.01 -8.36 14.25
N THR A 15 45.11 -8.37 15.24
CA THR A 15 45.27 -9.14 16.49
C THR A 15 44.15 -10.13 16.78
N GLY A 16 43.14 -10.23 15.90
CA GLY A 16 42.04 -11.18 16.04
C GLY A 16 40.83 -10.66 16.82
N LYS A 17 40.04 -11.57 17.42
CA LYS A 17 38.82 -11.23 18.17
C LYS A 17 39.12 -11.12 19.67
N LEU A 18 38.88 -9.95 20.24
CA LEU A 18 38.92 -9.71 21.68
C LEU A 18 37.53 -9.89 22.27
N ALA A 19 37.38 -10.78 23.25
CA ALA A 19 36.17 -10.91 24.04
C ALA A 19 36.27 -10.00 25.28
N VAL A 20 35.31 -9.08 25.42
CA VAL A 20 35.20 -8.19 26.59
C VAL A 20 33.98 -8.61 27.39
N GLU A 21 34.17 -8.99 28.65
CA GLU A 21 33.06 -9.20 29.60
C GLU A 21 32.57 -7.85 30.13
N ILE A 22 31.30 -7.56 29.88
CA ILE A 22 30.60 -6.38 30.38
C ILE A 22 29.72 -6.82 31.54
N THR A 23 29.92 -6.23 32.72
CA THR A 23 29.05 -6.43 33.88
C THR A 23 28.02 -5.32 33.94
N HIS A 24 26.73 -5.69 33.99
CA HIS A 24 25.62 -4.74 34.07
C HIS A 24 25.21 -4.55 35.53
N HIS A 25 25.58 -3.40 36.11
CA HIS A 25 25.28 -3.10 37.52
C HIS A 25 23.86 -2.52 37.75
N ASP A 26 23.20 -2.04 36.70
CA ASP A 26 21.86 -1.42 36.76
C ASP A 26 20.72 -2.46 36.76
N THR A 27 20.71 -3.33 37.77
CA THR A 27 19.67 -4.35 37.97
C THR A 27 18.90 -4.11 39.26
N VAL A 28 17.65 -4.55 39.26
CA VAL A 28 16.73 -4.43 40.38
C VAL A 28 16.16 -5.81 40.67
N GLU A 29 16.19 -6.25 41.93
CA GLU A 29 15.52 -7.48 42.36
C GLU A 29 14.02 -7.41 42.08
N ILE A 30 13.41 -8.53 41.70
CA ILE A 30 12.04 -8.54 41.19
C ILE A 30 11.02 -8.01 42.20
N ASP A 31 11.21 -8.28 43.49
CA ASP A 31 10.31 -7.77 44.51
C ASP A 31 10.35 -6.24 44.62
N ASP A 32 11.51 -5.62 44.39
CA ASP A 32 11.66 -4.17 44.36
C ASP A 32 11.13 -3.58 43.04
N ALA A 33 11.35 -4.26 41.91
CA ALA A 33 10.75 -3.89 40.63
C ALA A 33 9.20 -3.88 40.70
N VAL A 34 8.61 -4.91 41.32
CA VAL A 34 7.17 -5.02 41.57
C VAL A 34 6.67 -3.89 42.47
N ARG A 35 7.42 -3.54 43.53
CA ARG A 35 7.07 -2.40 44.40
C ARG A 35 7.09 -1.09 43.62
N MET A 36 8.16 -0.83 42.87
CA MET A 36 8.30 0.39 42.07
C MET A 36 7.21 0.53 41.03
N LEU A 37 6.87 -0.57 40.32
CA LEU A 37 5.78 -0.54 39.34
C LEU A 37 4.41 -0.36 40.02
N ARG A 38 4.18 -0.99 41.18
CA ARG A 38 2.94 -0.81 41.96
C ARG A 38 2.78 0.65 42.41
N LEU A 39 3.87 1.27 42.87
CA LEU A 39 3.89 2.69 43.25
C LEU A 39 3.63 3.59 42.05
N PHE A 40 4.27 3.32 40.92
CA PHE A 40 4.04 4.03 39.66
C PHE A 40 2.57 3.96 39.21
N ILE A 41 1.94 2.80 39.25
CA ILE A 41 0.51 2.66 38.91
C ILE A 41 -0.35 3.45 39.89
N ARG A 42 -0.10 3.35 41.19
CA ARG A 42 -0.87 4.04 42.23
C ARG A 42 -0.75 5.57 42.14
N ASP A 43 0.43 6.08 41.81
CA ASP A 43 0.68 7.52 41.61
C ASP A 43 -0.14 8.09 40.45
N LYS A 44 -0.45 7.25 39.44
CA LYS A 44 -1.22 7.65 38.27
C LYS A 44 -2.72 7.41 38.42
N ASP A 45 -3.13 6.29 39.02
CA ASP A 45 -4.54 5.91 39.21
C ASP A 45 -4.67 4.90 40.36
N GLU A 46 -5.30 5.33 41.46
CA GLU A 46 -5.48 4.53 42.67
C GLU A 46 -6.46 3.35 42.47
N THR A 47 -7.49 3.52 41.63
CA THR A 47 -8.48 2.47 41.35
C THR A 47 -7.92 1.37 40.44
N LEU A 48 -7.12 1.76 39.44
CA LEU A 48 -6.41 0.82 38.58
C LEU A 48 -5.37 0.04 39.38
N ALA A 49 -4.72 0.73 40.31
CA ALA A 49 -3.79 0.16 41.26
C ALA A 49 -4.40 -1.05 42.01
N GLU A 50 -5.63 -0.93 42.53
CA GLU A 50 -6.32 -2.04 43.21
C GLU A 50 -6.49 -3.29 42.32
N LYS A 51 -6.77 -3.08 41.02
CA LYS A 51 -6.90 -4.15 40.01
C LYS A 51 -5.56 -4.82 39.63
N TRP A 52 -4.44 -4.24 40.07
CA TRP A 52 -3.07 -4.70 39.81
C TRP A 52 -2.29 -4.91 41.12
N PRO A 53 -2.65 -5.92 41.93
CA PRO A 53 -1.92 -6.25 43.15
C PRO A 53 -0.50 -6.75 42.84
N LYS A 54 0.40 -6.66 43.84
CA LYS A 54 1.82 -7.07 43.71
C LYS A 54 1.97 -8.51 43.19
N SER A 55 1.11 -9.43 43.62
CA SER A 55 1.10 -10.83 43.17
C SER A 55 0.85 -10.96 41.67
N LYS A 56 -0.12 -10.23 41.13
CA LYS A 56 -0.47 -10.21 39.70
C LYS A 56 0.66 -9.60 38.86
N ILE A 57 1.24 -8.50 39.33
CA ILE A 57 2.39 -7.86 38.68
C ILE A 57 3.60 -8.81 38.66
N LYS A 58 3.92 -9.42 39.80
CA LYS A 58 5.03 -10.38 39.91
C LYS A 58 4.84 -11.57 38.97
N GLY A 59 3.64 -12.15 38.95
CA GLY A 59 3.31 -13.26 38.05
C GLY A 59 3.48 -12.89 36.57
N LEU A 60 3.07 -11.68 36.18
CA LEU A 60 3.25 -11.20 34.81
C LEU A 60 4.73 -11.07 34.42
N ILE A 61 5.55 -10.45 35.27
CA ILE A 61 6.98 -10.23 34.98
C ILE A 61 7.73 -11.55 34.94
N VAL A 62 7.55 -12.42 35.95
CA VAL A 62 8.23 -13.72 36.04
C VAL A 62 7.88 -14.60 34.85
N LYS A 63 6.59 -14.67 34.49
CA LYS A 63 6.14 -15.46 33.33
C LYS A 63 6.81 -14.97 32.04
N ALA A 64 6.82 -13.66 31.80
CA ALA A 64 7.43 -13.09 30.60
C ALA A 64 8.95 -13.33 30.52
N LEU A 65 9.66 -13.25 31.65
CA LEU A 65 11.10 -13.54 31.70
C LEU A 65 11.38 -15.03 31.43
N GLN A 66 10.59 -15.93 32.02
CA GLN A 66 10.72 -17.38 31.80
C GLN A 66 10.44 -17.78 30.36
N GLU A 67 9.38 -17.25 29.75
CA GLU A 67 9.06 -17.48 28.33
C GLU A 67 10.16 -16.95 27.39
N GLY A 68 10.83 -15.87 27.79
CA GLY A 68 11.98 -15.31 27.08
C GLY A 68 13.33 -16.00 27.37
N GLY A 69 13.38 -16.99 28.26
CA GLY A 69 14.61 -17.68 28.65
C GLY A 69 15.56 -16.85 29.52
N TYR A 70 15.04 -15.83 30.21
CA TYR A 70 15.81 -14.93 31.08
C TYR A 70 15.69 -15.30 32.55
N ASP A 71 16.68 -14.88 33.35
CA ASP A 71 16.66 -15.02 34.81
C ASP A 71 15.49 -14.22 35.42
N PRO A 72 14.54 -14.90 36.12
CA PRO A 72 13.35 -14.28 36.68
C PRO A 72 13.56 -13.71 38.10
N THR A 73 14.80 -13.57 38.56
CA THR A 73 15.11 -13.01 39.90
C THR A 73 15.28 -11.50 39.89
N PHE A 74 15.68 -10.91 38.75
CA PHE A 74 15.93 -9.49 38.61
C PHE A 74 15.34 -8.90 37.33
N LEU A 75 15.28 -7.58 37.25
CA LEU A 75 14.95 -6.81 36.05
C LEU A 75 16.03 -5.74 35.83
N SER A 76 16.49 -5.58 34.58
CA SER A 76 17.33 -4.42 34.25
C SER A 76 16.53 -3.11 34.39
N ARG A 77 17.20 -2.00 34.71
CA ARG A 77 16.53 -0.67 34.75
C ARG A 77 15.86 -0.30 33.42
N GLU A 78 16.49 -0.66 32.31
CA GLU A 78 15.95 -0.49 30.96
C GLU A 78 14.61 -1.23 30.80
N ASN A 79 14.56 -2.50 31.18
CA ASN A 79 13.32 -3.28 31.12
C ASN A 79 12.28 -2.79 32.13
N LEU A 80 12.68 -2.30 33.30
CA LEU A 80 11.76 -1.66 34.25
C LEU A 80 11.11 -0.42 33.63
N SER A 81 11.90 0.42 32.96
CA SER A 81 11.39 1.60 32.25
C SER A 81 10.45 1.22 31.10
N LEU A 82 10.82 0.23 30.27
CA LEU A 82 9.96 -0.28 29.20
C LEU A 82 8.64 -0.84 29.74
N LEU A 83 8.70 -1.56 30.86
CA LEU A 83 7.51 -2.08 31.53
C LEU A 83 6.62 -0.96 32.05
N GLN A 84 7.17 0.07 32.70
CA GLN A 84 6.41 1.25 33.12
C GLN A 84 5.73 1.96 31.93
N GLN A 85 6.46 2.14 30.83
CA GLN A 85 5.91 2.73 29.60
C GLN A 85 4.79 1.88 29.00
N ALA A 86 4.89 0.55 29.07
CA ALA A 86 3.87 -0.37 28.58
C ALA A 86 2.55 -0.29 29.36
N PHE A 87 2.57 0.14 30.63
CA PHE A 87 1.37 0.45 31.41
C PHE A 87 0.76 1.81 31.06
N GLY A 88 1.52 2.70 30.41
CA GLY A 88 1.11 4.03 29.97
C GLY A 88 -0.30 4.12 29.33
N PRO A 89 -0.66 3.24 28.39
CA PRO A 89 -1.99 3.21 27.77
C PRO A 89 -3.16 2.99 28.74
N LEU A 90 -2.94 2.32 29.88
CA LEU A 90 -4.00 2.03 30.87
C LEU A 90 -4.44 3.28 31.63
N PHE A 91 -3.59 4.31 31.69
CA PHE A 91 -3.90 5.59 32.33
C PHE A 91 -4.56 6.58 31.37
N ARG A 92 -4.81 6.20 30.12
CA ARG A 92 -5.49 7.07 29.16
C ARG A 92 -6.96 7.18 29.56
N PRO A 93 -7.53 8.40 29.62
CA PRO A 93 -8.97 8.54 29.81
C PRO A 93 -9.70 7.80 28.69
N VAL A 94 -10.63 6.92 29.05
CA VAL A 94 -11.37 6.07 28.11
C VAL A 94 -12.23 6.91 27.16
N ASP A 95 -12.65 8.09 27.62
CA ASP A 95 -13.62 8.95 26.93
C ASP A 95 -12.97 10.10 26.15
N ARG A 96 -11.63 10.14 26.05
CA ARG A 96 -10.97 11.17 25.25
C ARG A 96 -10.92 10.72 23.80
N GLU A 97 -11.91 11.15 23.02
CA GLU A 97 -11.85 11.04 21.57
C GLU A 97 -10.51 11.62 21.10
N HIS A 98 -9.73 10.81 20.38
CA HIS A 98 -8.56 11.29 19.67
C HIS A 98 -9.03 11.79 18.30
N PRO A 99 -9.28 13.10 18.11
CA PRO A 99 -9.79 13.60 16.85
C PRO A 99 -8.80 13.24 15.74
N ARG A 100 -9.30 12.60 14.68
CA ARG A 100 -8.53 12.43 13.46
C ARG A 100 -8.49 13.76 12.74
N MET A 101 -7.30 14.32 12.61
CA MET A 101 -7.09 15.53 11.82
C MET A 101 -7.16 15.15 10.34
N ILE A 102 -8.22 15.57 9.66
CA ILE A 102 -8.38 15.41 8.21
C ILE A 102 -8.11 16.77 7.57
N PRO A 103 -7.20 16.87 6.57
CA PRO A 103 -6.97 18.12 5.86
C PRO A 103 -8.27 18.64 5.23
N ALA A 104 -8.59 19.90 5.47
CA ALA A 104 -9.72 20.57 4.83
C ALA A 104 -9.34 20.99 3.41
N ALA A 105 -10.19 20.66 2.43
CA ALA A 105 -10.05 21.15 1.06
C ALA A 105 -10.32 22.67 1.03
N LYS A 106 -9.50 23.41 0.28
CA LYS A 106 -9.64 24.86 0.13
C LYS A 106 -10.21 25.24 -1.23
N GLU A 107 -9.56 24.77 -2.29
CA GLU A 107 -9.85 25.18 -3.66
C GLU A 107 -9.77 23.99 -4.60
N LEU A 108 -10.51 24.09 -5.71
CA LEU A 108 -10.37 23.17 -6.84
C LEU A 108 -9.14 23.58 -7.64
N PHE A 109 -8.38 22.59 -8.11
CA PHE A 109 -7.28 22.80 -9.03
C PHE A 109 -7.27 21.70 -10.07
N THR A 110 -6.78 22.03 -11.26
CA THR A 110 -6.62 21.07 -12.36
C THR A 110 -5.32 20.30 -12.18
N VAL A 111 -5.38 18.99 -12.41
CA VAL A 111 -4.21 18.12 -12.46
C VAL A 111 -3.87 17.87 -13.93
N ASP A 112 -2.68 18.29 -14.35
CA ASP A 112 -2.19 18.05 -15.70
C ASP A 112 -1.30 16.80 -15.75
N TYR A 113 -1.81 15.75 -16.39
CA TYR A 113 -1.06 14.49 -16.54
C TYR A 113 0.10 14.58 -17.54
N ARG A 114 0.25 15.68 -18.29
CA ARG A 114 1.44 15.93 -19.10
C ARG A 114 2.68 16.19 -18.23
N ASP A 115 2.47 16.67 -17.00
CA ASP A 115 3.53 16.90 -16.01
C ASP A 115 3.82 15.64 -15.17
N ALA A 116 3.08 14.55 -15.40
CA ALA A 116 3.29 13.29 -14.70
C ALA A 116 4.65 12.68 -15.06
N ALA A 117 5.24 11.98 -14.09
CA ALA A 117 6.40 11.15 -14.37
C ALA A 117 6.06 10.08 -15.41
N ARG A 118 6.97 9.84 -16.35
CA ARG A 118 6.85 8.76 -17.33
C ARG A 118 6.73 7.42 -16.60
N GLN A 119 5.89 6.52 -17.10
CA GLN A 119 5.91 5.13 -16.65
C GLN A 119 7.28 4.52 -16.96
N SER A 120 7.81 3.75 -16.02
CA SER A 120 9.10 3.08 -16.15
C SER A 120 8.98 1.63 -15.69
N PHE A 121 9.61 0.72 -16.41
CA PHE A 121 9.74 -0.68 -16.01
C PHE A 121 11.11 -1.20 -16.44
N SER A 122 11.60 -2.23 -15.74
CA SER A 122 12.82 -2.94 -16.14
C SER A 122 12.46 -4.21 -16.92
N GLU A 123 13.39 -4.71 -17.74
CA GLU A 123 13.22 -5.99 -18.42
C GLU A 123 12.94 -7.14 -17.43
N SER A 124 13.60 -7.15 -16.27
CA SER A 124 13.33 -8.14 -15.21
C SER A 124 11.87 -8.14 -14.79
N ARG A 125 11.26 -6.96 -14.64
CA ARG A 125 9.83 -6.88 -14.32
C ARG A 125 8.94 -7.43 -15.43
N ILE A 126 9.31 -7.20 -16.70
CA ILE A 126 8.61 -7.82 -17.83
C ILE A 126 8.75 -9.34 -17.76
N LYS A 127 9.93 -9.89 -17.46
CA LYS A 127 10.17 -11.34 -17.38
C LYS A 127 9.44 -12.00 -16.21
N GLU A 128 9.35 -11.34 -15.07
CA GLU A 128 8.71 -11.87 -13.85
C GLU A 128 7.20 -11.89 -13.99
N SER A 129 6.56 -10.72 -14.06
CA SER A 129 5.08 -10.65 -14.06
C SER A 129 4.46 -9.58 -14.95
N GLY A 130 5.21 -8.60 -15.45
CA GLY A 130 4.65 -7.44 -16.15
C GLY A 130 4.27 -7.68 -17.62
N ALA A 131 3.41 -6.82 -18.16
CA ALA A 131 3.10 -6.75 -19.59
C ALA A 131 3.17 -5.31 -20.09
N VAL A 132 3.52 -5.15 -21.36
CA VAL A 132 3.67 -3.86 -22.03
C VAL A 132 2.72 -3.81 -23.20
N TYR A 133 1.80 -2.85 -23.20
CA TYR A 133 0.90 -2.60 -24.31
C TYR A 133 1.41 -1.41 -25.11
N HIS A 134 1.47 -1.57 -26.43
CA HIS A 134 1.97 -0.56 -27.33
C HIS A 134 1.08 -0.45 -28.57
N VAL A 135 1.12 0.71 -29.20
CA VAL A 135 0.33 1.02 -30.39
C VAL A 135 0.83 0.23 -31.61
N ALA A 136 -0.10 -0.25 -32.42
CA ALA A 136 0.17 -0.90 -33.69
C ALA A 136 0.69 0.10 -34.73
N GLY A 137 1.87 -0.16 -35.29
CA GLY A 137 2.44 0.68 -36.35
C GLY A 137 3.20 1.91 -35.84
N ASP A 138 3.25 2.13 -34.53
CA ASP A 138 4.20 3.09 -33.95
C ASP A 138 5.61 2.50 -33.99
N ALA A 139 6.50 3.17 -34.72
CA ALA A 139 7.89 2.75 -34.84
C ALA A 139 8.72 3.09 -33.60
N GLN A 140 8.25 4.01 -32.73
CA GLN A 140 9.04 4.55 -31.61
C GLN A 140 8.18 4.86 -30.36
N PRO A 141 7.62 3.83 -29.69
CA PRO A 141 6.91 4.00 -28.41
C PRO A 141 7.82 4.46 -27.26
N PHE A 142 9.14 4.36 -27.42
CA PHE A 142 10.16 4.71 -26.44
C PHE A 142 11.08 5.83 -26.95
N VAL A 143 11.75 6.54 -26.03
CA VAL A 143 12.68 7.63 -26.36
C VAL A 143 14.02 7.48 -25.64
N LYS A 144 15.07 8.14 -26.14
CA LYS A 144 16.43 8.10 -25.57
C LYS A 144 16.99 6.67 -25.55
N ASP A 145 17.61 6.26 -24.44
CA ASP A 145 18.30 4.98 -24.30
C ASP A 145 17.34 3.78 -24.45
N GLU A 146 16.06 3.97 -24.16
CA GLU A 146 15.01 2.94 -24.29
C GLU A 146 14.76 2.53 -25.76
N VAL A 147 15.15 3.37 -26.74
CA VAL A 147 14.99 3.07 -28.18
C VAL A 147 15.79 1.83 -28.57
N HIS A 148 17.01 1.68 -28.08
CA HIS A 148 17.87 0.52 -28.40
C HIS A 148 17.26 -0.78 -27.89
N LEU A 149 16.65 -0.74 -26.70
CA LEU A 149 15.95 -1.88 -26.12
C LEU A 149 14.70 -2.22 -26.95
N TRP A 150 13.97 -1.20 -27.39
CA TRP A 150 12.82 -1.39 -28.27
C TRP A 150 13.19 -1.99 -29.63
N GLU A 151 14.26 -1.53 -30.26
CA GLU A 151 14.78 -2.10 -31.51
C GLU A 151 15.11 -3.59 -31.36
N GLN A 152 15.68 -3.98 -30.22
CA GLN A 152 15.92 -5.38 -29.90
C GLN A 152 14.62 -6.17 -29.76
N TYR A 153 13.62 -5.62 -29.08
CA TYR A 153 12.30 -6.23 -28.94
C TYR A 153 11.58 -6.38 -30.29
N CYS A 154 11.68 -5.40 -31.17
CA CYS A 154 11.16 -5.47 -32.54
C CYS A 154 11.83 -6.58 -33.35
N LYS A 155 13.15 -6.77 -33.24
CA LYS A 155 13.87 -7.88 -33.88
C LYS A 155 13.36 -9.22 -33.37
N TRP A 156 13.16 -9.36 -32.06
CA TRP A 156 12.61 -10.59 -31.49
C TRP A 156 11.16 -10.84 -31.91
N LEU A 157 10.33 -9.80 -32.03
CA LEU A 157 8.97 -9.91 -32.54
C LEU A 157 8.98 -10.47 -33.99
N GLN A 158 9.83 -9.94 -34.86
CA GLN A 158 9.96 -10.41 -36.24
C GLN A 158 10.43 -11.88 -36.31
N ILE A 159 11.40 -12.27 -35.49
CA ILE A 159 11.86 -13.66 -35.41
C ILE A 159 10.72 -14.57 -34.91
N ALA A 160 9.99 -14.14 -33.87
CA ALA A 160 8.90 -14.91 -33.29
C ALA A 160 7.69 -15.10 -34.21
N GLU A 161 7.46 -14.17 -35.15
CA GLU A 161 6.45 -14.32 -36.21
C GLU A 161 6.79 -15.45 -37.19
N ILE A 162 8.07 -15.75 -37.39
CA ILE A 162 8.56 -16.82 -38.27
C ILE A 162 8.70 -18.13 -37.50
N ASP A 163 9.53 -18.12 -36.46
CA ASP A 163 9.79 -19.27 -35.59
C ASP A 163 10.17 -18.79 -34.18
N LYS A 164 9.20 -18.79 -33.28
CA LYS A 164 9.39 -18.43 -31.87
C LYS A 164 10.40 -19.33 -31.14
N SER A 165 10.57 -20.59 -31.55
CA SER A 165 11.46 -21.53 -30.86
C SER A 165 12.95 -21.22 -31.10
N SER A 166 13.26 -20.43 -32.14
CA SER A 166 14.62 -19.96 -32.45
C SER A 166 15.14 -18.90 -31.47
N LEU A 167 14.25 -18.29 -30.66
CA LEU A 167 14.63 -17.34 -29.62
C LEU A 167 15.02 -18.05 -28.33
N HIS A 168 15.94 -17.46 -27.58
CA HIS A 168 16.23 -17.89 -26.21
C HIS A 168 15.04 -17.60 -25.25
N ASP A 169 14.99 -18.31 -24.13
CA ASP A 169 13.84 -18.33 -23.21
C ASP A 169 13.39 -16.94 -22.72
N ASP A 170 14.35 -16.06 -22.41
CA ASP A 170 14.05 -14.69 -21.97
C ASP A 170 13.37 -13.88 -23.08
N ALA A 171 13.87 -13.91 -24.32
CA ALA A 171 13.25 -13.24 -25.45
C ALA A 171 11.85 -13.81 -25.75
N GLN A 172 11.67 -15.13 -25.67
CA GLN A 172 10.34 -15.75 -25.83
C GLN A 172 9.33 -15.24 -24.78
N THR A 173 9.80 -15.06 -23.55
CA THR A 173 9.00 -14.56 -22.43
C THR A 173 8.63 -13.09 -22.62
N ILE A 174 9.59 -12.25 -23.00
CA ILE A 174 9.38 -10.82 -23.26
C ILE A 174 8.39 -10.65 -24.41
N VAL A 175 8.64 -11.29 -25.56
CA VAL A 175 7.75 -11.19 -26.74
C VAL A 175 6.32 -11.59 -26.40
N LYS A 176 6.09 -12.63 -25.59
CA LYS A 176 4.75 -13.05 -25.14
C LYS A 176 4.01 -11.97 -24.33
N ARG A 177 4.75 -11.05 -23.72
CA ARG A 177 4.24 -10.01 -22.81
C ARG A 177 4.22 -8.62 -23.44
N LEU A 178 4.70 -8.49 -24.68
CA LEU A 178 4.47 -7.33 -25.54
C LEU A 178 3.14 -7.52 -26.26
N ARG A 179 2.18 -6.63 -25.97
CA ARG A 179 0.81 -6.70 -26.47
C ARG A 179 0.57 -5.54 -27.43
N LYS A 180 0.33 -5.88 -28.68
CA LYS A 180 0.03 -4.92 -29.73
C LYS A 180 -1.44 -4.53 -29.67
N VAL A 181 -1.73 -3.24 -29.64
CA VAL A 181 -3.09 -2.69 -29.58
C VAL A 181 -3.30 -1.74 -30.75
N ASP A 182 -4.49 -1.80 -31.36
CA ASP A 182 -4.89 -0.87 -32.42
C ASP A 182 -4.89 0.58 -31.91
N THR A 183 -4.35 1.50 -32.70
CA THR A 183 -4.30 2.94 -32.43
C THR A 183 -5.66 3.53 -32.05
N ALA A 184 -6.75 3.09 -32.69
CA ALA A 184 -8.09 3.58 -32.39
C ALA A 184 -8.60 3.16 -30.99
N LYS A 185 -8.03 2.10 -30.41
CA LYS A 185 -8.36 1.58 -29.08
C LYS A 185 -7.47 2.19 -27.99
N PHE A 186 -6.28 2.69 -28.35
CA PHE A 186 -5.29 3.23 -27.42
C PHE A 186 -5.59 4.68 -27.00
N LYS A 187 -6.75 4.88 -26.36
CA LYS A 187 -7.32 6.19 -26.02
C LYS A 187 -6.69 6.83 -24.78
N THR A 188 -5.36 6.88 -24.72
CA THR A 188 -4.58 7.45 -23.62
C THR A 188 -3.56 8.43 -24.18
N PRO A 189 -3.17 9.49 -23.44
CA PRO A 189 -2.09 10.39 -23.86
C PRO A 189 -0.70 9.76 -23.79
N ALA A 190 -0.55 8.55 -23.23
CA ALA A 190 0.71 7.82 -23.20
C ALA A 190 0.92 6.99 -24.48
N ASN A 191 2.17 6.71 -24.85
CA ASN A 191 2.51 5.82 -25.97
C ASN A 191 2.54 4.34 -25.57
N VAL A 192 2.70 4.09 -24.27
CA VAL A 192 2.86 2.75 -23.68
C VAL A 192 2.03 2.66 -22.41
N LEU A 193 1.42 1.50 -22.19
CA LEU A 193 0.77 1.14 -20.93
C LEU A 193 1.52 -0.06 -20.35
N TYR A 194 2.02 0.09 -19.13
CA TYR A 194 2.60 -1.00 -18.37
C TYR A 194 1.62 -1.53 -17.32
N SER A 195 1.48 -2.85 -17.25
CA SER A 195 0.70 -3.53 -16.20
C SER A 195 1.61 -4.43 -15.40
N SER A 196 1.68 -4.19 -14.09
CA SER A 196 2.66 -4.83 -13.21
C SER A 196 2.32 -6.29 -12.91
N HIS A 197 1.03 -6.59 -12.77
CA HIS A 197 0.54 -7.88 -12.29
C HIS A 197 -0.65 -8.41 -13.10
N LYS A 198 -1.00 -9.67 -12.87
CA LYS A 198 -2.03 -10.38 -13.64
C LYS A 198 -3.43 -9.72 -13.60
N PRO A 199 -3.94 -9.22 -12.46
CA PRO A 199 -5.23 -8.52 -12.43
C PRO A 199 -5.25 -7.28 -13.33
N GLU A 200 -4.20 -6.45 -13.27
CA GLU A 200 -4.06 -5.27 -14.12
C GLU A 200 -4.00 -5.62 -15.60
N GLN A 201 -3.36 -6.74 -15.94
CA GLN A 201 -3.32 -7.24 -17.31
C GLN A 201 -4.69 -7.64 -17.79
N GLN A 202 -5.43 -8.44 -17.01
CA GLN A 202 -6.78 -8.86 -17.36
C GLN A 202 -7.72 -7.67 -17.53
N PHE A 203 -7.61 -6.68 -16.63
CA PHE A 203 -8.39 -5.45 -16.75
C PHE A 203 -8.02 -4.67 -18.03
N SER A 204 -6.73 -4.54 -18.34
CA SER A 204 -6.27 -3.81 -19.52
C SER A 204 -6.69 -4.49 -20.82
N ASP A 205 -6.66 -5.83 -20.90
CA ASP A 205 -7.19 -6.58 -22.03
C ASP A 205 -8.67 -6.25 -22.26
N LEU A 206 -9.49 -6.37 -21.20
CA LEU A 206 -10.93 -6.06 -21.26
C LEU A 206 -11.21 -4.58 -21.56
N LEU A 207 -10.37 -3.67 -21.06
CA LEU A 207 -10.44 -2.24 -21.35
C LEU A 207 -10.24 -1.98 -22.85
N PHE A 208 -9.27 -2.62 -23.49
CA PHE A 208 -9.05 -2.48 -24.94
C PHE A 208 -10.14 -3.15 -25.76
N GLU A 209 -10.65 -4.31 -25.33
CA GLU A 209 -11.80 -4.98 -25.94
C GLU A 209 -13.07 -4.11 -25.90
N ASN A 210 -13.31 -3.43 -24.77
CA ASN A 210 -14.45 -2.54 -24.56
C ASN A 210 -14.12 -1.06 -24.82
N SER A 211 -13.05 -0.76 -25.56
CA SER A 211 -12.60 0.60 -25.86
C SER A 211 -13.68 1.47 -26.53
N GLY A 212 -14.69 0.87 -27.16
CA GLY A 212 -15.86 1.57 -27.70
C GLY A 212 -16.70 2.29 -26.64
N LEU A 213 -16.63 1.88 -25.37
CA LEU A 213 -17.35 2.47 -24.23
C LEU A 213 -16.60 3.65 -23.59
N ILE A 214 -15.30 3.76 -23.87
CA ILE A 214 -14.38 4.70 -23.21
C ILE A 214 -14.01 5.79 -24.20
N GLU A 215 -14.10 7.05 -23.79
CA GLU A 215 -13.66 8.19 -24.59
C GLU A 215 -12.16 8.41 -24.48
N ALA A 216 -11.65 8.36 -23.25
CA ALA A 216 -10.24 8.50 -22.93
C ALA A 216 -9.94 7.81 -21.60
N PHE A 217 -8.71 7.37 -21.40
CA PHE A 217 -8.28 6.87 -20.10
C PHE A 217 -6.85 7.28 -19.77
N ILE A 218 -6.52 7.23 -18.49
CA ILE A 218 -5.18 7.45 -17.95
C ILE A 218 -4.89 6.30 -16.98
N LYS A 219 -3.75 5.64 -17.14
CA LYS A 219 -3.15 4.73 -16.15
C LYS A 219 -2.12 5.54 -15.38
N ALA A 220 -2.35 5.76 -14.09
CA ALA A 220 -1.49 6.60 -13.27
C ALA A 220 -0.10 5.93 -13.08
N PRO A 221 1.00 6.71 -13.06
CA PRO A 221 2.31 6.18 -12.70
C PRO A 221 2.38 5.87 -11.20
N ASP A 222 3.31 4.99 -10.81
CA ASP A 222 3.52 4.59 -9.41
C ASP A 222 3.76 5.78 -8.46
N ARG A 223 4.29 6.90 -8.97
CA ARG A 223 4.60 8.11 -8.19
C ARG A 223 4.33 9.37 -9.01
N GLY A 224 3.84 10.41 -8.32
CA GLY A 224 3.67 11.76 -8.86
C GLY A 224 2.29 12.04 -9.44
N CYS A 225 2.11 13.26 -9.95
CA CYS A 225 0.88 13.81 -10.54
C CYS A 225 -0.29 13.99 -9.57
N TYR A 226 -0.89 12.91 -9.09
CA TYR A 226 -2.09 12.94 -8.27
C TYR A 226 -1.97 12.01 -7.08
N SER A 227 -2.34 12.50 -5.89
CA SER A 227 -2.60 11.65 -4.74
C SER A 227 -3.39 12.42 -3.69
N PHE A 228 -4.05 11.69 -2.79
CA PHE A 228 -4.74 12.27 -1.64
C PHE A 228 -4.41 11.52 -0.35
N PRO A 229 -4.45 12.21 0.80
CA PRO A 229 -4.08 11.60 2.07
C PRO A 229 -5.14 10.60 2.55
N TYR A 230 -4.68 9.52 3.18
CA TYR A 230 -5.52 8.55 3.88
C TYR A 230 -4.82 8.04 5.14
N SER A 231 -5.59 7.48 6.08
CA SER A 231 -5.05 6.99 7.35
C SER A 231 -5.62 5.66 7.83
N TYR A 232 -4.75 4.80 8.36
CA TYR A 232 -5.13 3.47 8.85
C TYR A 232 -4.33 3.05 10.09
N LYS A 233 -4.90 2.13 10.87
CA LYS A 233 -4.18 1.47 11.97
C LYS A 233 -3.65 0.12 11.47
N PRO A 234 -2.32 -0.10 11.45
CA PRO A 234 -1.75 -1.39 11.07
C PRO A 234 -2.24 -2.51 11.98
N ALA A 235 -2.56 -3.68 11.42
CA ALA A 235 -3.02 -4.84 12.18
C ALA A 235 -1.90 -5.56 12.97
N LYS A 236 -0.63 -5.15 12.83
CA LYS A 236 0.50 -5.80 13.51
C LYS A 236 0.47 -5.50 15.01
N ALA A 237 0.56 -6.56 15.82
CA ALA A 237 0.70 -6.47 17.27
C ALA A 237 1.81 -5.49 17.66
N GLY A 238 1.49 -4.51 18.51
CA GLY A 238 2.42 -3.49 18.99
C GLY A 238 2.39 -2.14 18.25
N LYS A 239 1.74 -2.02 17.08
CA LYS A 239 1.57 -0.71 16.42
C LYS A 239 0.28 -0.03 16.90
N THR A 240 0.41 0.86 17.87
CA THR A 240 -0.72 1.62 18.46
C THR A 240 -1.04 2.93 17.72
N HIS A 241 -0.15 3.38 16.84
CA HIS A 241 -0.30 4.64 16.11
C HIS A 241 -0.91 4.44 14.72
N ALA A 242 -1.77 5.38 14.33
CA ALA A 242 -2.25 5.47 12.95
C ALA A 242 -1.10 5.87 12.02
N VAL A 243 -1.09 5.26 10.85
CA VAL A 243 -0.17 5.59 9.75
C VAL A 243 -0.92 6.51 8.79
N ASN A 244 -0.27 7.60 8.40
CA ASN A 244 -0.75 8.53 7.38
C ASN A 244 0.07 8.33 6.11
N GLU A 245 -0.60 8.13 4.99
CA GLU A 245 0.02 7.91 3.68
C GLU A 245 -0.77 8.65 2.60
N PHE A 246 -0.22 8.67 1.39
CA PHE A 246 -0.89 9.18 0.20
C PHE A 246 -1.31 8.03 -0.70
N PHE A 247 -2.50 8.15 -1.27
CA PHE A 247 -3.06 7.17 -2.18
C PHE A 247 -3.24 7.78 -3.57
N ASN A 248 -2.80 7.03 -4.59
CA ASN A 248 -2.91 7.34 -6.00
C ASN A 248 -3.65 6.18 -6.68
N PRO A 249 -4.87 6.38 -7.21
CA PRO A 249 -5.63 5.34 -7.88
C PRO A 249 -4.96 4.87 -9.18
N ASP A 250 -5.17 3.61 -9.54
CA ASP A 250 -4.58 3.03 -10.75
C ASP A 250 -5.03 3.68 -12.07
N LEU A 251 -6.33 3.86 -12.29
CA LEU A 251 -6.87 4.34 -13.56
C LEU A 251 -7.96 5.41 -13.42
N PHE A 252 -8.02 6.27 -14.43
CA PHE A 252 -9.11 7.21 -14.67
C PHE A 252 -9.69 6.93 -16.06
N LEU A 253 -10.97 6.59 -16.15
CA LEU A 253 -11.66 6.25 -17.40
C LEU A 253 -12.79 7.25 -17.65
N ARG A 254 -12.66 8.08 -18.69
CA ARG A 254 -13.74 8.95 -19.15
C ARG A 254 -14.69 8.16 -20.04
N LEU A 255 -15.96 8.10 -19.68
CA LEU A 255 -16.97 7.37 -20.44
C LEU A 255 -17.35 8.11 -21.73
N LYS A 256 -17.56 7.35 -22.81
CA LYS A 256 -17.94 7.89 -24.12
C LYS A 256 -19.22 8.72 -24.06
N GLY A 257 -19.16 9.92 -24.64
CA GLY A 257 -20.32 10.82 -24.71
C GLY A 257 -20.81 11.36 -23.36
N SER A 258 -19.96 11.37 -22.33
CA SER A 258 -20.33 11.87 -21.01
C SER A 258 -19.19 12.63 -20.32
N HIS A 259 -19.53 13.32 -19.23
CA HIS A 259 -18.59 13.93 -18.29
C HIS A 259 -18.36 13.06 -17.04
N ASP A 260 -18.73 11.78 -17.11
CA ASP A 260 -18.51 10.82 -16.05
C ASP A 260 -17.10 10.19 -16.18
N VAL A 261 -16.34 10.23 -15.09
CA VAL A 261 -15.00 9.66 -14.96
C VAL A 261 -15.02 8.56 -13.91
N LEU A 262 -14.69 7.34 -14.31
CA LEU A 262 -14.53 6.21 -13.40
C LEU A 262 -13.10 6.18 -12.88
N VAL A 263 -12.94 6.27 -11.57
CA VAL A 263 -11.64 6.19 -10.90
C VAL A 263 -11.51 4.79 -10.32
N VAL A 264 -10.64 3.99 -10.93
CA VAL A 264 -10.55 2.55 -10.68
C VAL A 264 -9.24 2.24 -9.96
N GLU A 265 -9.35 1.51 -8.85
CA GLU A 265 -8.23 0.84 -8.18
C GLU A 265 -8.36 -0.67 -8.42
N ILE A 266 -7.29 -1.28 -8.89
CA ILE A 266 -7.24 -2.72 -9.16
C ILE A 266 -6.68 -3.44 -7.94
N LYS A 267 -7.33 -4.53 -7.58
CA LYS A 267 -6.97 -5.38 -6.44
C LYS A 267 -6.95 -6.85 -6.84
N GLN A 268 -6.29 -7.66 -6.03
CA GLN A 268 -6.45 -9.11 -6.08
C GLN A 268 -7.70 -9.51 -5.30
N GLU A 269 -8.20 -10.72 -5.55
CA GLU A 269 -9.32 -11.27 -4.79
C GLU A 269 -9.00 -11.32 -3.30
N GLY A 270 -9.97 -10.94 -2.47
CA GLY A 270 -9.84 -10.96 -1.01
C GLY A 270 -8.82 -9.96 -0.43
N ASP A 271 -8.37 -8.95 -1.18
CA ASP A 271 -7.43 -7.94 -0.68
C ASP A 271 -8.14 -6.86 0.18
N ASP A 272 -8.79 -7.30 1.27
CA ASP A 272 -9.69 -6.50 2.11
C ASP A 272 -9.07 -6.00 3.43
N GLY A 273 -7.73 -6.02 3.52
CA GLY A 273 -7.01 -5.63 4.73
C GLY A 273 -7.24 -4.17 5.15
N ASN A 274 -6.94 -3.85 6.43
CA ASN A 274 -7.16 -2.53 7.04
C ASN A 274 -6.68 -1.34 6.19
N ARG A 275 -5.55 -1.51 5.48
CA ARG A 275 -4.98 -0.48 4.60
C ARG A 275 -5.90 -0.19 3.41
N ASN A 276 -6.43 -1.23 2.75
CA ASN A 276 -7.32 -1.08 1.61
C ASN A 276 -8.71 -0.60 2.03
N ARG A 277 -9.22 -1.04 3.20
CA ARG A 277 -10.44 -0.46 3.80
C ARG A 277 -10.31 1.04 4.02
N ALA A 278 -9.16 1.50 4.51
CA ALA A 278 -8.90 2.92 4.69
C ALA A 278 -8.78 3.68 3.36
N LYS A 279 -8.06 3.13 2.36
CA LYS A 279 -8.00 3.71 1.00
C LYS A 279 -9.39 3.86 0.40
N PHE A 280 -10.22 2.81 0.52
CA PHE A 280 -11.58 2.82 0.01
C PHE A 280 -12.45 3.88 0.71
N ARG A 281 -12.45 3.89 2.05
CA ARG A 281 -13.18 4.89 2.86
C ARG A 281 -12.78 6.32 2.50
N ASP A 282 -11.48 6.62 2.56
CA ASP A 282 -10.99 7.99 2.40
C ASP A 282 -11.08 8.43 0.93
N GLY A 283 -10.93 7.50 -0.02
CA GLY A 283 -11.11 7.77 -1.46
C GLY A 283 -12.56 8.03 -1.84
N LYS A 284 -13.51 7.25 -1.31
CA LYS A 284 -14.94 7.51 -1.52
C LYS A 284 -15.30 8.91 -1.03
N ALA A 285 -14.92 9.22 0.21
CA ALA A 285 -15.17 10.54 0.79
C ALA A 285 -14.45 11.67 0.02
N HIS A 286 -13.26 11.42 -0.54
CA HIS A 286 -12.54 12.37 -1.36
C HIS A 286 -13.32 12.73 -2.64
N PHE A 287 -13.72 11.73 -3.41
CA PHE A 287 -14.42 11.96 -4.68
C PHE A 287 -15.86 12.47 -4.50
N GLU A 288 -16.53 12.10 -3.40
CA GLU A 288 -17.82 12.70 -3.01
C GLU A 288 -17.68 14.21 -2.76
N ARG A 289 -16.67 14.62 -1.97
CA ARG A 289 -16.39 16.06 -1.75
C ARG A 289 -16.00 16.78 -3.04
N LEU A 290 -15.19 16.14 -3.89
CA LEU A 290 -14.80 16.70 -5.18
C LEU A 290 -16.03 16.95 -6.06
N ASN A 291 -16.95 15.99 -6.15
CA ASN A 291 -18.16 16.13 -6.95
C ASN A 291 -19.07 17.26 -6.46
N VAL A 292 -19.23 17.41 -5.14
CA VAL A 292 -19.99 18.54 -4.55
C VAL A 292 -19.34 19.88 -4.88
N ALA A 293 -18.00 19.95 -4.79
CA ALA A 293 -17.28 21.17 -5.13
C ALA A 293 -17.38 21.51 -6.62
N LEU A 294 -17.26 20.51 -7.51
CA LEU A 294 -17.44 20.68 -8.96
C LEU A 294 -18.86 21.13 -9.30
N GLU A 295 -19.87 20.53 -8.66
CA GLU A 295 -21.27 20.94 -8.83
C GLU A 295 -21.50 22.39 -8.39
N THR A 296 -20.94 22.78 -7.23
CA THR A 296 -21.02 24.16 -6.73
C THR A 296 -20.33 25.15 -7.67
N ALA A 297 -19.24 24.72 -8.32
CA ALA A 297 -18.52 25.51 -9.32
C ALA A 297 -19.17 25.51 -10.72
N GLY A 298 -20.26 24.76 -10.92
CA GLY A 298 -20.92 24.64 -12.24
C GLY A 298 -20.16 23.77 -13.25
N GLU A 299 -19.19 22.97 -12.79
CA GLU A 299 -18.41 22.07 -13.63
C GLU A 299 -19.21 20.79 -13.93
N PRO A 300 -19.19 20.29 -15.18
CA PRO A 300 -20.02 19.15 -15.59
C PRO A 300 -19.45 17.79 -15.15
N TRP A 301 -18.19 17.75 -14.70
CA TRP A 301 -17.45 16.53 -14.41
C TRP A 301 -17.93 15.82 -13.15
N ARG A 302 -18.06 14.48 -13.20
CA ARG A 302 -18.42 13.64 -12.05
C ARG A 302 -17.51 12.42 -11.97
N TYR A 303 -16.91 12.21 -10.79
CA TYR A 303 -15.94 11.15 -10.54
C TYR A 303 -16.56 10.04 -9.69
N TYR A 304 -16.43 8.79 -10.12
CA TYR A 304 -16.98 7.62 -9.43
C TYR A 304 -15.85 6.68 -9.04
N PHE A 305 -15.62 6.52 -7.75
CA PHE A 305 -14.50 5.76 -7.22
C PHE A 305 -14.85 4.29 -6.98
N LEU A 306 -14.06 3.39 -7.55
CA LEU A 306 -14.34 1.96 -7.66
C LEU A 306 -13.11 1.13 -7.32
N PHE A 307 -13.30 0.09 -6.50
CA PHE A 307 -12.32 -0.98 -6.29
C PHE A 307 -12.79 -2.20 -7.07
N LEU A 308 -11.92 -2.78 -7.90
CA LEU A 308 -12.26 -3.95 -8.72
C LEU A 308 -11.24 -5.06 -8.51
N SER A 309 -11.72 -6.29 -8.37
CA SER A 309 -10.92 -7.51 -8.52
C SER A 309 -11.35 -8.27 -9.78
N PRO A 310 -10.55 -9.24 -10.27
CA PRO A 310 -10.86 -9.98 -11.49
C PRO A 310 -12.30 -10.51 -11.65
N GLU A 311 -12.96 -10.92 -10.57
CA GLU A 311 -14.36 -11.38 -10.60
C GLU A 311 -15.36 -10.30 -11.01
N ASP A 312 -15.03 -9.03 -10.77
CA ASP A 312 -15.91 -7.89 -11.06
C ASP A 312 -15.85 -7.44 -12.51
N TYR A 313 -14.78 -7.76 -13.27
CA TYR A 313 -14.48 -7.05 -14.51
C TYR A 313 -15.57 -7.18 -15.57
N THR A 314 -16.08 -8.40 -15.79
CA THR A 314 -17.15 -8.63 -16.77
C THR A 314 -18.40 -7.85 -16.39
N GLY A 315 -18.85 -7.97 -15.13
CA GLY A 315 -20.02 -7.26 -14.63
C GLY A 315 -19.84 -5.74 -14.69
N PHE A 316 -18.64 -5.24 -14.42
CA PHE A 316 -18.30 -3.83 -14.53
C PHE A 316 -18.47 -3.28 -15.96
N PHE A 317 -17.91 -3.95 -16.97
CA PHE A 317 -18.04 -3.50 -18.37
C PHE A 317 -19.48 -3.65 -18.89
N ASP A 318 -20.23 -4.66 -18.45
CA ASP A 318 -21.65 -4.80 -18.76
C ASP A 318 -22.46 -3.63 -18.20
N ARG A 319 -22.17 -3.20 -16.96
CA ARG A 319 -22.83 -2.06 -16.34
C ARG A 319 -22.52 -0.73 -17.02
N ILE A 320 -21.30 -0.57 -17.54
CA ILE A 320 -20.96 0.59 -18.39
C ILE A 320 -21.80 0.56 -19.67
N ARG A 321 -21.86 -0.58 -20.34
CA ARG A 321 -22.61 -0.76 -21.59
C ARG A 321 -24.10 -0.44 -21.42
N ASP A 322 -24.67 -0.82 -20.29
CA ASP A 322 -26.06 -0.56 -19.94
C ASP A 322 -26.33 0.88 -19.43
N GLY A 323 -25.30 1.70 -19.24
CA GLY A 323 -25.44 3.02 -18.62
C GLY A 323 -25.79 2.99 -17.12
N LYS A 324 -25.56 1.85 -16.45
CA LYS A 324 -25.96 1.57 -15.06
C LYS A 324 -24.76 1.48 -14.11
N VAL A 325 -23.63 2.09 -14.46
CA VAL A 325 -22.43 2.12 -13.60
C VAL A 325 -22.60 3.07 -12.40
N LYS A 326 -23.47 4.08 -12.51
CA LYS A 326 -23.76 5.01 -11.40
C LYS A 326 -24.44 4.27 -10.26
N GLY A 327 -23.85 4.35 -9.07
CA GLY A 327 -24.36 3.65 -7.88
C GLY A 327 -24.13 2.13 -7.86
N TRP A 328 -23.42 1.59 -8.86
CA TRP A 328 -23.00 0.20 -8.83
C TRP A 328 -21.83 0.00 -7.85
N SER A 329 -21.77 -1.18 -7.24
CA SER A 329 -20.72 -1.58 -6.30
C SER A 329 -20.26 -2.99 -6.64
N SER A 330 -18.95 -3.19 -6.73
CA SER A 330 -18.34 -4.51 -6.82
C SER A 330 -18.58 -5.34 -5.56
N SER A 331 -18.34 -6.65 -5.66
CA SER A 331 -18.27 -7.55 -4.50
C SER A 331 -17.23 -7.06 -3.50
N LEU A 332 -16.03 -6.73 -3.97
CA LEU A 332 -14.93 -6.23 -3.12
C LEU A 332 -15.30 -4.94 -2.38
N MET A 333 -15.97 -4.00 -3.05
CA MET A 333 -16.44 -2.78 -2.39
C MET A 333 -17.47 -3.06 -1.29
N GLN A 334 -18.35 -4.05 -1.49
CA GLN A 334 -19.31 -4.46 -0.47
C GLN A 334 -18.59 -5.05 0.76
N GLU A 335 -17.53 -5.84 0.55
CA GLU A 335 -16.73 -6.40 1.64
C GLU A 335 -15.94 -5.31 2.39
N LEU A 336 -15.33 -4.38 1.66
CA LEU A 336 -14.60 -3.25 2.22
C LEU A 336 -15.51 -2.31 3.02
N GLY A 337 -16.78 -2.20 2.64
CA GLY A 337 -17.80 -1.39 3.29
C GLY A 337 -18.40 -1.97 4.58
N LYS A 338 -18.22 -3.27 4.87
CA LYS A 338 -18.79 -3.96 6.06
C LYS A 338 -18.12 -3.63 7.41
N ALA A 339 -17.54 -2.45 7.59
CA ALA A 339 -16.77 -2.10 8.79
C ALA A 339 -17.52 -1.22 9.78
#